data_AF-A0A8I2J702-F1
#
_entry.id   AF-A0A8I2J702-F1
#
_cell.length_a   1.000
_cell.length_b   1.000
_cell.length_c   1.000
_cell.angle_alpha   90.00
_cell.angle_beta   90.00
_cell.angle_gamma   90.00
#
_symmetry.space_group_name_H-M   'P 1'
#
loop_
_entity.id
_entity.type
_entity.pdbx_description
1 polymer ?
#
loop_
_entity_poly.entity_id
_entity_poly.type
_entity_poly.pdbx_seq_one_letter_code
_entity_poly.pdbx_strand_id
1 'polypeptide(L)'
;MTRRELDAAGITDPVLRAAYAQCRRLNARHGRTYFLATRLLPLERRSAVHALYGFARWADDIVDDLDRPRTTGERDRLLRRLEGDLADGLRTGTGDEPVVRAVVDTADRYGIDHALFADFLSSMRADLTVTHYPTYADLQGYVHGSAAVIGLQMLPV
;
A
#
# COMPACT_ATOMS: atom_id res chain seq x y z
N MET A 1 14.37 7.75 5.01
CA MET A 1 14.80 7.64 3.60
C MET A 1 16.02 8.50 3.42
N THR A 2 16.99 8.13 2.59
CA THR A 2 18.12 9.05 2.37
C THR A 2 17.70 10.17 1.44
N ARG A 3 18.24 11.39 1.62
CA ARG A 3 17.97 12.51 0.71
C ARG A 3 18.30 12.14 -0.74
N ARG A 4 19.42 11.42 -0.94
CA ARG A 4 19.87 10.89 -2.23
C ARG A 4 18.84 9.98 -2.93
N GLU A 5 18.12 9.17 -2.17
CA GLU A 5 17.09 8.27 -2.71
C GLU A 5 15.88 9.04 -3.26
N LEU A 6 15.41 10.02 -2.49
CA LEU A 6 14.33 10.92 -2.91
C LEU A 6 14.73 11.81 -4.08
N ASP A 7 15.96 12.33 -4.07
CA ASP A 7 16.50 13.14 -5.16
C ASP A 7 16.61 12.32 -6.45
N ALA A 8 17.10 11.06 -6.37
CA ALA A 8 17.21 10.16 -7.53
C ALA A 8 15.84 9.81 -8.15
N ALA A 9 14.80 9.71 -7.32
CA ALA A 9 13.42 9.49 -7.75
C ALA A 9 12.71 10.78 -8.23
N GLY A 10 13.38 11.94 -8.21
CA GLY A 10 12.77 13.21 -8.57
C GLY A 10 11.68 13.69 -7.61
N ILE A 11 11.67 13.21 -6.37
CA ILE A 11 10.70 13.59 -5.34
C ILE A 11 11.28 14.76 -4.56
N THR A 12 10.84 15.97 -4.85
CA THR A 12 11.37 17.22 -4.28
C THR A 12 10.45 17.89 -3.27
N ASP A 13 9.13 17.71 -3.41
CA ASP A 13 8.12 18.29 -2.52
C ASP A 13 8.30 17.81 -1.06
N PRO A 14 8.40 18.72 -0.07
CA PRO A 14 8.63 18.35 1.33
C PRO A 14 7.55 17.46 1.95
N VAL A 15 6.28 17.68 1.58
CA VAL A 15 5.14 16.92 2.12
C VAL A 15 5.17 15.48 1.58
N LEU A 16 5.42 15.34 0.28
CA LEU A 16 5.57 14.05 -0.38
C LEU A 16 6.80 13.29 0.14
N ARG A 17 7.92 13.98 0.39
CA ARG A 17 9.10 13.38 1.03
C ARG A 17 8.78 12.81 2.41
N ALA A 18 7.98 13.52 3.21
CA ALA A 18 7.54 13.04 4.51
C ALA A 18 6.64 11.81 4.39
N ALA A 19 5.73 11.80 3.41
CA ALA A 19 4.87 10.66 3.07
C ALA A 19 5.69 9.40 2.71
N TYR A 20 6.61 9.48 1.75
CA TYR A 20 7.49 8.35 1.45
C TYR A 20 8.36 7.91 2.64
N ALA A 21 8.84 8.86 3.45
CA ALA A 21 9.60 8.53 4.65
C ALA A 21 8.76 7.77 5.70
N GLN A 22 7.46 8.03 5.79
CA GLN A 22 6.51 7.26 6.60
C GLN A 22 6.41 5.83 6.06
N CYS A 23 6.17 5.66 4.75
CA CYS A 23 6.06 4.35 4.13
C CYS A 23 7.33 3.50 4.30
N ARG A 24 8.51 4.12 4.16
CA ARG A 24 9.78 3.47 4.44
C ARG A 24 9.93 3.05 5.91
N ARG A 25 9.44 3.84 6.86
CA ARG A 25 9.46 3.48 8.29
C ARG A 25 8.59 2.26 8.57
N LEU A 26 7.41 2.18 7.97
CA LEU A 26 6.53 1.00 8.02
C LEU A 26 7.25 -0.22 7.44
N ASN A 27 7.81 -0.11 6.24
CA ASN A 27 8.56 -1.20 5.59
C ASN A 27 9.75 -1.67 6.45
N ALA A 28 10.55 -0.75 6.99
CA ALA A 28 11.69 -1.11 7.85
C ALA A 28 11.27 -1.84 9.14
N ARG A 29 10.13 -1.48 9.73
CA ARG A 29 9.64 -2.04 10.99
C ARG A 29 8.97 -3.40 10.80
N HIS A 30 8.11 -3.53 9.79
CA HIS A 30 7.24 -4.69 9.61
C HIS A 30 7.73 -5.65 8.52
N GLY A 31 8.46 -5.16 7.51
CA GLY A 31 8.84 -5.91 6.33
C GLY A 31 10.32 -6.23 6.24
N ARG A 32 10.99 -6.66 7.33
CA ARG A 32 12.46 -6.78 7.40
C ARG A 32 13.12 -7.44 6.17
N THR A 33 12.56 -8.55 5.67
CA THR A 33 13.05 -9.25 4.47
C THR A 33 12.84 -8.42 3.21
N TYR A 34 11.63 -7.88 3.01
CA TYR A 34 11.30 -7.01 1.86
C TYR A 34 12.11 -5.71 1.88
N PHE A 35 12.34 -5.14 3.06
CA PHE A 35 13.15 -3.97 3.25
C PHE A 35 14.60 -4.22 2.82
N LEU A 36 15.16 -5.37 3.19
CA LEU A 36 16.50 -5.78 2.75
C LEU A 36 16.54 -5.95 1.22
N ALA A 37 15.56 -6.65 0.64
CA ALA A 37 15.45 -6.84 -0.80
C ALA A 37 15.32 -5.51 -1.56
N THR A 38 14.56 -4.55 -1.02
CA THR A 38 14.40 -3.20 -1.60
C THR A 38 15.75 -2.49 -1.75
N ARG A 39 16.69 -2.72 -0.83
CA ARG A 39 18.04 -2.11 -0.92
C ARG A 39 18.89 -2.66 -2.07
N LEU A 40 18.48 -3.75 -2.72
CA LEU A 40 19.17 -4.31 -3.89
C LEU A 40 18.70 -3.67 -5.20
N LEU A 41 17.60 -2.90 -5.18
CA LEU A 41 17.06 -2.24 -6.37
C LEU A 41 17.82 -0.93 -6.71
N PRO A 42 17.70 -0.43 -7.97
CA PRO A 42 18.14 0.91 -8.34
C PRO A 42 17.61 1.97 -7.38
N LEU A 43 18.40 3.00 -7.12
CA LEU A 43 18.16 3.95 -6.03
C LEU A 43 16.82 4.69 -6.21
N GLU A 44 16.52 5.08 -7.43
CA GLU A 44 15.33 5.80 -7.88
C GLU A 44 14.03 4.98 -7.77
N ARG A 45 14.11 3.65 -7.71
CA ARG A 45 12.93 2.76 -7.62
C ARG A 45 12.53 2.43 -6.19
N ARG A 46 13.45 2.58 -5.22
CA ARG A 46 13.23 2.15 -3.82
C ARG A 46 12.07 2.87 -3.14
N SER A 47 11.88 4.15 -3.46
CA SER A 47 10.78 4.95 -2.92
C SER A 47 9.42 4.36 -3.29
N ALA A 48 9.24 3.94 -4.55
CA ALA A 48 8.01 3.30 -5.02
C ALA A 48 7.71 2.01 -4.25
N VAL A 49 8.72 1.15 -4.07
CA VAL A 49 8.58 -0.09 -3.28
C VAL A 49 8.21 0.22 -1.84
N HIS A 50 8.81 1.25 -1.24
CA HIS A 50 8.45 1.69 0.09
C HIS A 50 6.99 2.18 0.15
N ALA A 51 6.53 2.95 -0.84
CA ALA A 51 5.15 3.44 -0.91
C ALA A 51 4.12 2.31 -1.04
N LEU A 52 4.32 1.39 -2.00
CA LEU A 52 3.46 0.23 -2.20
C LEU A 52 3.38 -0.63 -0.94
N TYR A 53 4.52 -0.97 -0.34
CA TYR A 53 4.55 -1.71 0.92
C TYR A 53 3.87 -0.93 2.06
N GLY A 54 4.15 0.37 2.18
CA GLY A 54 3.61 1.21 3.25
C GLY A 54 2.10 1.31 3.20
N PHE A 55 1.52 1.46 2.02
CA PHE A 55 0.08 1.43 1.81
C PHE A 55 -0.53 0.07 2.16
N ALA A 56 0.02 -1.02 1.62
CA ALA A 56 -0.46 -2.37 1.90
C ALA A 56 -0.42 -2.68 3.40
N ARG A 57 0.70 -2.35 4.07
CA ARG A 57 0.85 -2.55 5.52
C ARG A 57 -0.12 -1.70 6.33
N TRP A 58 -0.41 -0.49 5.89
CA TRP A 58 -1.38 0.38 6.59
C TRP A 58 -2.80 -0.19 6.52
N ALA A 59 -3.21 -0.72 5.36
CA ALA A 59 -4.50 -1.41 5.22
C ALA A 59 -4.55 -2.69 6.07
N ASP A 60 -3.49 -3.49 6.03
CA ASP A 60 -3.30 -4.71 6.84
C ASP A 60 -3.40 -4.40 8.35
N ASP A 61 -2.72 -3.35 8.84
CA ASP A 61 -2.83 -2.90 10.23
C ASP A 61 -4.29 -2.52 10.61
N ILE A 62 -5.09 -1.97 9.70
CA ILE A 62 -6.51 -1.69 10.00
C ILE A 62 -7.29 -2.99 10.27
N VAL A 63 -6.98 -4.05 9.52
CA VAL A 63 -7.64 -5.36 9.64
C VAL A 63 -7.12 -6.14 10.86
N ASP A 64 -5.80 -6.16 11.05
CA ASP A 64 -5.09 -7.11 11.91
C ASP A 64 -4.38 -6.50 13.13
N ASP A 65 -4.58 -5.20 13.46
CA ASP A 65 -3.99 -4.61 14.68
C ASP A 65 -4.49 -5.32 15.96
N LEU A 66 -3.64 -6.23 16.45
CA LEU A 66 -3.86 -7.04 17.66
C LEU A 66 -3.59 -6.25 18.94
N ASP A 67 -2.78 -5.18 18.85
CA ASP A 67 -2.41 -4.35 20.00
C ASP A 67 -3.52 -3.36 20.37
N ARG A 68 -4.39 -3.02 19.40
CA ARG A 68 -5.56 -2.15 19.59
C ARG A 68 -6.81 -2.85 19.07
N PRO A 69 -7.45 -3.70 19.90
CA PRO A 69 -8.65 -4.40 19.48
C PRO A 69 -9.73 -3.39 19.06
N ARG A 70 -10.16 -3.51 17.81
CA ARG A 70 -11.25 -2.75 17.20
C ARG A 70 -12.36 -3.71 16.82
N THR A 71 -13.60 -3.26 16.92
CA THR A 71 -14.75 -4.00 16.40
C THR A 71 -14.68 -4.10 14.87
N THR A 72 -15.29 -5.12 14.29
CA THR A 72 -15.42 -5.26 12.83
C THR A 72 -16.01 -4.01 12.17
N GLY A 73 -16.98 -3.35 12.82
CA GLY A 73 -17.59 -2.12 12.31
C GLY A 73 -16.64 -0.92 12.31
N GLU A 74 -15.73 -0.81 13.29
CA GLU A 74 -14.71 0.25 13.30
C GLU A 74 -13.65 0.01 12.22
N ARG A 75 -13.23 -1.24 12.03
CA ARG A 75 -12.29 -1.62 10.95
C ARG A 75 -12.88 -1.34 9.57
N ASP A 76 -14.15 -1.71 9.33
CA ASP A 76 -14.85 -1.40 8.08
C ASP A 76 -14.90 0.11 7.80
N ARG A 77 -15.21 0.93 8.83
CA ARG A 77 -15.22 2.40 8.69
C ARG A 77 -13.85 2.96 8.32
N LEU A 78 -12.78 2.44 8.94
CA LEU A 78 -11.41 2.86 8.63
C LEU A 78 -10.99 2.45 7.22
N LEU A 79 -11.31 1.23 6.79
CA LEU A 79 -11.05 0.78 5.42
C LEU A 79 -11.81 1.62 4.39
N ARG A 80 -13.09 1.92 4.62
CA ARG A 80 -13.87 2.81 3.73
C ARG A 80 -13.28 4.20 3.63
N ARG A 81 -12.75 4.74 4.74
CA ARG A 81 -12.07 6.03 4.74
C ARG A 81 -10.79 5.96 3.92
N LEU A 82 -10.00 4.91 4.08
CA LEU A 82 -8.77 4.69 3.30
C LEU A 82 -9.07 4.54 1.81
N GLU A 83 -10.11 3.77 1.47
CA GLU A 83 -10.59 3.55 0.10
C GLU A 83 -11.06 4.86 -0.55
N GLY A 84 -11.84 5.67 0.18
CA GLY A 84 -12.28 6.98 -0.30
C GLY A 84 -11.12 7.94 -0.54
N ASP A 85 -10.19 8.04 0.42
CA ASP A 85 -8.98 8.86 0.29
C ASP A 85 -8.13 8.42 -0.91
N LEU A 86 -7.95 7.11 -1.10
CA LEU A 86 -7.23 6.59 -2.26
C LEU A 86 -7.95 6.90 -3.57
N ALA A 87 -9.26 6.66 -3.67
CA ALA A 87 -10.02 6.90 -4.89
C ALA A 87 -9.99 8.38 -5.29
N ASP A 88 -10.17 9.29 -4.33
CA ASP A 88 -10.04 10.72 -4.57
C ASP A 88 -8.61 11.13 -4.91
N GLY A 89 -7.62 10.54 -4.23
CA GLY A 89 -6.21 10.79 -4.49
C GLY A 89 -5.77 10.34 -5.88
N LEU A 90 -6.14 9.13 -6.31
CA LEU A 90 -5.85 8.61 -7.66
C LEU A 90 -6.50 9.46 -8.77
N ARG A 91 -7.60 10.16 -8.47
CA ARG A 91 -8.26 11.08 -9.42
C ARG A 91 -7.65 12.48 -9.42
N THR A 92 -7.17 12.97 -8.29
CA THR A 92 -6.77 14.37 -8.08
C THR A 92 -5.25 14.56 -7.95
N GLY A 93 -4.49 13.48 -7.83
CA GLY A 93 -3.03 13.48 -7.64
C GLY A 93 -2.57 13.65 -6.19
N THR A 94 -3.48 13.74 -5.20
CA THR A 94 -3.11 13.90 -3.79
C THR A 94 -4.11 13.25 -2.84
N GLY A 95 -3.61 12.47 -1.88
CA GLY A 95 -4.40 11.94 -0.76
C GLY A 95 -4.09 12.67 0.56
N ASP A 96 -4.94 12.50 1.55
CA ASP A 96 -4.83 13.07 2.89
C ASP A 96 -3.88 12.26 3.78
N GLU A 97 -4.05 10.94 3.82
CA GLU A 97 -3.21 10.03 4.59
C GLU A 97 -1.80 9.95 3.95
N PRO A 98 -0.72 10.13 4.72
CA PRO A 98 0.65 10.00 4.21
C PRO A 98 0.91 8.75 3.36
N VAL A 99 0.38 7.58 3.72
CA VAL A 99 0.58 6.37 2.89
C VAL A 99 -0.17 6.44 1.56
N VAL A 100 -1.35 7.06 1.54
CA VAL A 100 -2.14 7.28 0.31
C VAL A 100 -1.43 8.29 -0.59
N ARG A 101 -0.97 9.40 -0.02
CA ARG A 101 -0.23 10.42 -0.79
C ARG A 101 0.99 9.84 -1.51
N ALA A 102 1.75 8.98 -0.83
CA ALA A 102 2.91 8.35 -1.44
C ALA A 102 2.52 7.32 -2.53
N VAL A 103 1.49 6.51 -2.30
CA VAL A 103 1.07 5.48 -3.26
C VAL A 103 0.39 6.07 -4.49
N VAL A 104 -0.34 7.18 -4.35
CA VAL A 104 -0.93 7.95 -5.45
C VAL A 104 0.16 8.52 -6.36
N ASP A 105 1.16 9.20 -5.80
CA ASP A 105 2.30 9.69 -6.57
C ASP A 105 3.09 8.54 -7.23
N THR A 106 3.21 7.39 -6.55
CA THR A 106 3.82 6.19 -7.14
C THR A 106 2.98 5.64 -8.30
N ALA A 107 1.67 5.55 -8.15
CA ALA A 107 0.77 5.02 -9.17
C ALA A 107 0.82 5.87 -10.45
N ASP A 108 0.79 7.19 -10.30
CA ASP A 108 0.89 8.13 -11.43
C ASP A 108 2.25 8.02 -12.14
N ARG A 109 3.36 8.05 -11.39
CA ARG A 109 4.73 7.97 -11.95
C ARG A 109 4.99 6.72 -12.77
N TYR A 110 4.42 5.59 -12.37
CA TYR A 110 4.67 4.28 -12.99
C TYR A 110 3.49 3.78 -13.82
N GLY A 111 2.41 4.56 -13.96
CA GLY A 111 1.22 4.16 -14.71
C GLY A 111 0.58 2.87 -14.17
N ILE A 112 0.53 2.72 -12.85
CA ILE A 112 -0.03 1.52 -12.20
C ILE A 112 -1.55 1.55 -12.37
N ASP A 113 -2.14 0.47 -12.85
CA ASP A 113 -3.58 0.35 -13.01
C ASP A 113 -4.31 0.48 -11.66
N HIS A 114 -5.23 1.44 -11.58
CA HIS A 114 -6.00 1.74 -10.38
C HIS A 114 -6.86 0.56 -9.93
N ALA A 115 -7.28 -0.32 -10.84
CA ALA A 115 -8.05 -1.52 -10.51
C ALA A 115 -7.30 -2.44 -9.53
N LEU A 116 -5.96 -2.49 -9.60
CA LEU A 116 -5.13 -3.31 -8.72
C LEU A 116 -5.24 -2.89 -7.25
N PHE A 117 -5.48 -1.61 -6.97
CA PHE A 117 -5.66 -1.15 -5.59
C PHE A 117 -7.08 -1.44 -5.09
N ALA A 118 -8.08 -1.37 -5.96
CA ALA A 118 -9.46 -1.74 -5.63
C ALA A 118 -9.56 -3.24 -5.30
N ASP A 119 -8.92 -4.10 -6.09
CA ASP A 119 -8.87 -5.54 -5.85
C ASP A 119 -8.16 -5.88 -4.53
N PHE A 120 -7.09 -5.15 -4.20
CA PHE A 120 -6.40 -5.27 -2.92
C PHE A 120 -7.31 -4.91 -1.75
N LEU A 121 -7.95 -3.73 -1.79
CA LEU A 121 -8.85 -3.28 -0.72
C LEU A 121 -10.09 -4.18 -0.58
N SER A 122 -10.59 -4.75 -1.68
CA SER A 122 -11.65 -5.76 -1.65
C SER A 122 -11.25 -6.97 -0.81
N SER A 123 -10.01 -7.44 -0.96
CA SER A 123 -9.49 -8.57 -0.17
C SER A 123 -9.30 -8.20 1.30
N MET A 124 -8.79 -7.00 1.60
CA MET A 124 -8.69 -6.50 2.97
C MET A 124 -10.07 -6.38 3.65
N ARG A 125 -11.11 -6.03 2.91
CA ARG A 125 -12.50 -6.03 3.41
C ARG A 125 -13.02 -7.44 3.65
N ALA A 126 -12.66 -8.42 2.80
CA ALA A 126 -13.06 -9.82 2.97
C ALA A 126 -12.49 -10.40 4.28
N ASP A 127 -11.26 -10.05 4.65
CA ASP A 127 -10.61 -10.49 5.89
C ASP A 127 -11.34 -10.04 7.17
N LEU A 128 -12.27 -9.08 7.07
CA LEU A 128 -13.10 -8.68 8.21
C LEU A 128 -14.16 -9.71 8.62
N THR A 129 -14.59 -10.57 7.70
CA THR A 129 -15.77 -11.44 7.91
C THR A 129 -15.63 -12.85 7.32
N VAL A 130 -14.79 -13.03 6.30
CA VAL A 130 -14.60 -14.33 5.63
C VAL A 130 -13.59 -15.15 6.40
N THR A 131 -14.00 -16.32 6.87
CA THR A 131 -13.14 -17.25 7.65
C THR A 131 -12.87 -18.57 6.92
N HIS A 132 -13.50 -18.79 5.77
CA HIS A 132 -13.43 -20.04 5.01
C HIS A 132 -13.75 -19.80 3.53
N TYR A 133 -12.97 -20.43 2.66
CA TYR A 133 -13.20 -20.50 1.21
C TYR A 133 -13.67 -21.91 0.81
N PRO A 134 -14.90 -22.08 0.30
CA PRO A 134 -15.47 -23.40 -0.03
C PRO A 134 -14.73 -24.14 -1.14
N THR A 135 -14.23 -23.40 -2.12
CA THR A 135 -13.52 -23.96 -3.27
C THR A 135 -12.13 -23.34 -3.43
N TYR A 136 -11.27 -24.03 -4.17
CA TYR A 136 -9.98 -23.47 -4.56
C TYR A 136 -10.13 -22.22 -5.41
N ALA A 137 -11.17 -22.13 -6.25
CA ALA A 137 -11.44 -20.94 -7.05
C ALA A 137 -11.75 -19.72 -6.18
N ASP A 138 -12.51 -19.90 -5.08
CA ASP A 138 -12.78 -18.83 -4.12
C ASP A 138 -11.48 -18.37 -3.43
N LEU A 139 -10.63 -19.32 -3.02
CA LEU A 139 -9.32 -19.02 -2.45
C LEU A 139 -8.41 -18.30 -3.46
N GLN A 140 -8.42 -18.71 -4.73
CA GLN A 140 -7.64 -18.05 -5.79
C GLN A 140 -8.10 -16.61 -5.99
N GLY A 141 -9.40 -16.34 -5.94
CA GLY A 141 -9.94 -14.98 -5.97
C GLY A 141 -9.40 -14.12 -4.84
N TYR A 142 -9.38 -14.66 -3.61
CA TYR A 142 -8.77 -13.96 -2.48
C TYR A 142 -7.27 -13.75 -2.64
N VAL A 143 -6.50 -14.78 -3.01
CA VAL A 143 -5.05 -14.69 -3.21
C VAL A 143 -4.69 -13.70 -4.31
N HIS A 144 -5.54 -13.58 -5.34
CA HIS A 144 -5.35 -12.59 -6.38
C HIS A 144 -5.29 -11.18 -5.78
N GLY A 145 -6.34 -10.77 -5.06
CA GLY A 145 -6.38 -9.43 -4.47
C GLY A 145 -5.50 -9.25 -3.23
N SER A 146 -5.28 -10.26 -2.40
CA SER A 146 -4.44 -10.10 -1.20
C SER A 146 -2.93 -10.10 -1.50
N ALA A 147 -2.49 -10.76 -2.58
CA ALA A 147 -1.07 -10.92 -2.88
C ALA A 147 -0.68 -10.70 -4.35
N ALA A 148 -1.40 -11.27 -5.31
CA ALA A 148 -0.97 -11.21 -6.71
C ALA A 148 -0.97 -9.78 -7.26
N VAL A 149 -1.97 -8.97 -6.90
CA VAL A 149 -2.04 -7.55 -7.29
C VAL A 149 -0.86 -6.72 -6.77
N ILE A 150 -0.29 -7.05 -5.60
CA ILE A 150 0.94 -6.39 -5.12
C ILE A 150 2.10 -6.67 -6.07
N GLY A 151 2.20 -7.91 -6.57
CA GLY A 151 3.15 -8.28 -7.61
C GLY A 151 2.92 -7.55 -8.93
N LEU A 152 1.66 -7.39 -9.34
CA LEU A 152 1.29 -6.66 -10.55
C LEU A 152 1.59 -5.16 -10.44
N GLN A 153 1.34 -4.54 -9.28
CA GLN A 153 1.68 -3.14 -9.00
C GLN A 153 3.21 -2.90 -9.07
N MET A 154 4.00 -3.92 -8.75
CA MET A 154 5.47 -3.86 -8.80
C MET A 154 6.06 -4.05 -10.20
N LEU A 155 5.32 -4.62 -11.17
CA LEU A 155 5.83 -4.87 -12.53
C LEU A 155 6.34 -3.61 -13.28
N PRO A 156 5.65 -2.45 -13.24
CA PRO A 156 6.14 -1.26 -13.93
C PRO A 156 7.27 -0.54 -13.18
N VAL A 157 7.51 -0.89 -11.90
CA VAL A 157 8.47 -0.23 -11.01
C VAL A 157 9.91 -0.59 -11.34
#